data_AF-A0A1X0UCI3-F1
#
_entry.id   AF-A0A1X0UCI3-F1
#
_cell.length_a   1.000
_cell.length_b   1.000
_cell.length_c   1.000
_cell.angle_alpha   90.00
_cell.angle_beta   90.00
_cell.angle_gamma   90.00
#
_symmetry.space_group_name_H-M   'P 1'
#
loop_
_entity.id
_entity.type
_entity.pdbx_description
1 polymer ?
#
loop_
_entity_poly.entity_id
_entity_poly.type
_entity_poly.pdbx_seq_one_letter_code
_entity_poly.pdbx_strand_id
1 'polypeptide(L)'
;MSTSLAEPGIPLAVLCVVMALLAAIVYRVSGIGPSFTVPAAALRGVAQLAAVSLVLTAALEYLWSSLLVLLAMFIAAAFTSARRSESGRSGSWLAIPLAAGVGVVVPLCLMTGVVPAQGIAIVPVGGIILGGTMIATSLAARRSLDALSQRRGEVEAALSLGLSERDSRLEVIRPTAADALLPGLDQTRTVGLVTLPGAFVGVLLASGSAIQAGAVQILVLLGILLAQSLAVSFTVEFVARGYVRRSPRVE
;
A
#
# COMPACT_ATOMS: atom_id res chain seq x y z
N MET A 1 -4.74 34.51 14.23
CA MET A 1 -3.93 34.25 13.03
C MET A 1 -4.11 32.78 12.70
N SER A 2 -4.85 32.44 11.66
CA SER A 2 -4.98 31.05 11.21
C SER A 2 -3.60 30.59 10.73
N THR A 3 -2.91 29.80 11.53
CA THR A 3 -1.64 29.16 11.15
C THR A 3 -1.95 27.99 10.23
N SER A 4 -2.40 28.29 9.01
CA SER A 4 -2.51 27.35 7.90
C SER A 4 -1.08 26.97 7.48
N LEU A 5 -0.76 25.67 7.54
CA LEU A 5 0.58 25.16 7.18
C LEU A 5 0.96 25.46 5.71
N ALA A 6 -0.04 25.57 4.83
CA ALA A 6 0.08 26.03 3.46
C ALA A 6 -1.27 26.56 2.99
N GLU A 7 -1.31 27.77 2.44
CA GLU A 7 -2.54 28.30 1.84
C GLU A 7 -2.65 27.88 0.37
N PRO A 8 -3.82 27.42 -0.09
CA PRO A 8 -4.04 27.13 -1.49
C PRO A 8 -3.95 28.43 -2.29
N GLY A 9 -2.90 28.57 -3.10
CA GLY A 9 -2.66 29.77 -3.90
C GLY A 9 -1.63 29.56 -5.00
N ILE A 10 -1.43 30.60 -5.82
CA ILE A 10 -0.45 30.61 -6.92
C ILE A 10 0.97 30.24 -6.43
N PRO A 11 1.46 30.74 -5.27
CA PRO A 11 2.81 30.38 -4.81
C PRO A 11 2.97 28.87 -4.55
N LEU A 12 1.99 28.23 -3.92
CA LEU A 12 2.00 26.79 -3.67
C LEU A 12 1.96 26.00 -4.98
N ALA A 13 1.10 26.40 -5.92
CA ALA A 13 0.99 25.74 -7.22
C ALA A 13 2.29 25.82 -8.01
N VAL A 14 2.91 27.00 -8.07
CA VAL A 14 4.21 27.20 -8.74
C VAL A 14 5.28 26.33 -8.08
N LEU A 15 5.36 26.30 -6.74
CA LEU A 15 6.34 25.48 -6.02
C LEU A 15 6.16 23.98 -6.32
N CYS A 16 4.93 23.47 -6.27
CA CYS A 16 4.63 22.08 -6.59
C CYS A 16 5.03 21.71 -8.03
N VAL A 17 4.76 22.60 -9.00
CA VAL A 17 5.15 22.39 -10.40
C VAL A 17 6.68 22.38 -10.54
N VAL A 18 7.38 23.32 -9.93
CA VAL A 18 8.86 23.36 -9.94
C VAL A 18 9.44 22.08 -9.34
N MET A 19 8.94 21.63 -8.19
CA MET A 19 9.39 20.39 -7.56
C MET A 19 9.13 19.16 -8.44
N ALA A 20 7.96 19.07 -9.06
CA ALA A 20 7.62 17.97 -9.97
C ALA A 20 8.50 17.97 -11.23
N LEU A 21 8.80 19.14 -11.80
CA LEU A 21 9.70 19.28 -12.95
C LEU A 21 11.14 18.91 -12.58
N LEU A 22 11.65 19.39 -11.46
CA LEU A 22 12.99 19.03 -10.98
C LEU A 22 13.11 17.53 -10.75
N ALA A 23 12.12 16.90 -10.11
CA ALA A 23 12.09 15.46 -9.92
C ALA A 23 12.07 14.70 -11.26
N ALA A 24 11.33 15.19 -12.25
CA ALA A 24 11.30 14.59 -13.59
C ALA A 24 12.64 14.75 -14.33
N ILE A 25 13.30 15.91 -14.21
CA ILE A 25 14.62 16.15 -14.79
C ILE A 25 15.66 15.22 -14.17
N VAL A 26 15.72 15.15 -12.84
CA VAL A 26 16.64 14.24 -12.13
C VAL A 26 16.39 12.79 -12.54
N TYR A 27 15.13 12.35 -12.57
CA TYR A 27 14.78 10.99 -12.98
C TYR A 27 15.22 10.68 -14.42
N ARG A 28 15.08 11.65 -15.33
CA ARG A 28 15.51 11.53 -16.73
C ARG A 28 17.03 11.50 -16.88
N VAL A 29 17.74 12.41 -16.20
CA VAL A 29 19.21 12.50 -16.27
C VAL A 29 19.87 11.26 -15.67
N SER A 30 19.29 10.70 -14.60
CA SER A 30 19.81 9.49 -13.96
C SER A 30 19.53 8.19 -14.74
N GLY A 31 18.72 8.22 -15.81
CA GLY A 31 18.47 7.03 -16.65
C GLY A 31 17.72 5.89 -15.95
N ILE A 32 17.00 6.16 -14.85
CA ILE A 32 16.40 5.16 -13.95
C ILE A 32 15.15 4.48 -14.56
N GLY A 33 14.63 5.01 -15.67
CA GLY A 33 13.50 4.42 -16.38
C GLY A 33 12.85 5.37 -17.39
N PRO A 34 11.61 5.08 -17.83
CA PRO A 34 10.90 5.92 -18.79
C PRO A 34 10.68 7.34 -18.28
N SER A 35 11.01 8.36 -19.08
CA SER A 35 10.97 9.77 -18.70
C SER A 35 9.60 10.27 -18.23
N PHE A 36 8.51 9.61 -18.65
CA PHE A 36 7.14 9.97 -18.28
C PHE A 36 6.67 9.38 -16.95
N THR A 37 7.48 8.55 -16.27
CA THR A 37 7.08 7.89 -15.02
C THR A 37 6.75 8.89 -13.90
N VAL A 38 7.63 9.88 -13.68
CA VAL A 38 7.44 10.89 -12.63
C VAL A 38 6.32 11.89 -12.98
N PRO A 39 6.30 12.50 -14.19
CA PRO A 39 5.21 13.42 -14.55
C PRO A 39 3.83 12.76 -14.54
N ALA A 40 3.70 11.53 -15.06
CA ALA A 40 2.42 10.84 -15.07
C ALA A 40 1.93 10.50 -13.66
N ALA A 41 2.84 10.12 -12.75
CA ALA A 41 2.50 9.89 -11.35
C ALA A 41 2.04 11.19 -10.66
N ALA A 42 2.74 12.31 -10.89
CA ALA A 42 2.39 13.61 -10.33
C ALA A 42 1.00 14.08 -10.82
N LEU A 43 0.77 14.06 -12.14
CA LEU A 43 -0.51 14.48 -12.73
C LEU A 43 -1.67 13.59 -12.24
N ARG A 44 -1.47 12.27 -12.21
CA ARG A 44 -2.45 11.33 -11.68
C ARG A 44 -2.73 11.60 -10.20
N GLY A 45 -1.70 11.87 -9.40
CA GLY A 45 -1.84 12.17 -7.98
C GLY A 45 -2.66 13.44 -7.74
N VAL A 46 -2.36 14.52 -8.47
CA VAL A 46 -3.12 15.78 -8.41
C VAL A 46 -4.58 15.56 -8.81
N ALA A 47 -4.82 14.90 -9.94
CA ALA A 47 -6.18 14.64 -10.41
C ALA A 47 -6.98 13.76 -9.43
N GLN A 48 -6.35 12.71 -8.88
CA GLN A 48 -6.97 11.84 -7.90
C GLN A 48 -7.29 12.57 -6.59
N LEU A 49 -6.37 13.38 -6.08
CA LEU A 49 -6.59 14.13 -4.84
C LEU A 49 -7.66 15.21 -5.00
N ALA A 50 -7.68 15.91 -6.13
CA ALA A 50 -8.73 16.87 -6.46
C ALA A 50 -10.10 16.19 -6.53
N ALA A 51 -10.21 15.06 -7.24
CA ALA A 51 -11.45 14.29 -7.33
C ALA A 51 -11.90 13.79 -5.94
N VAL A 52 -11.00 13.23 -5.15
CA VAL A 52 -11.31 12.76 -3.79
C VAL A 52 -11.77 13.93 -2.91
N SER A 53 -11.11 15.09 -2.99
CA SER A 53 -11.49 16.26 -2.19
C SER A 53 -12.91 16.75 -2.46
N LEU A 54 -13.38 16.66 -3.71
CA LEU A 54 -14.74 17.03 -4.10
C LEU A 54 -15.78 16.04 -3.56
N VAL A 55 -15.43 14.75 -3.52
CA VAL A 55 -16.34 13.67 -3.12
C VAL A 55 -16.34 13.47 -1.61
N LEU A 56 -15.28 13.86 -0.90
CA LEU A 56 -15.09 13.55 0.51
C LEU A 56 -16.21 14.10 1.40
N THR A 57 -16.68 15.33 1.17
CA THR A 57 -17.77 15.91 1.97
C THR A 57 -19.06 15.10 1.85
N ALA A 58 -19.43 14.64 0.64
CA ALA A 58 -20.60 13.81 0.42
C ALA A 58 -20.41 12.35 0.87
N ALA A 59 -19.18 11.84 0.80
CA ALA A 59 -18.85 10.47 1.16
C ALA A 59 -18.76 10.19 2.66
N LEU A 60 -18.58 11.23 3.48
CA LEU A 60 -18.45 11.10 4.92
C LEU A 60 -19.78 11.32 5.67
N GLU A 61 -20.84 11.73 4.96
CA GLU A 61 -22.15 12.06 5.55
C GLU A 61 -22.92 10.80 6.00
N TYR A 62 -22.84 9.71 5.22
CA TYR A 62 -23.54 8.45 5.53
C TYR A 62 -22.59 7.25 5.60
N LEU A 63 -22.81 6.34 6.55
CA LEU A 63 -22.00 5.14 6.73
C LEU A 63 -21.94 4.27 5.46
N TRP A 64 -23.06 4.16 4.73
CA TRP A 64 -23.12 3.44 3.45
C TRP A 64 -22.24 4.09 2.37
N SER A 65 -22.24 5.42 2.27
CA SER A 65 -21.40 6.16 1.32
C SER A 65 -19.91 5.98 1.61
N SER A 66 -19.54 5.89 2.89
CA SER A 66 -18.17 5.62 3.33
C SER A 66 -17.70 4.20 3.01
N LEU A 67 -18.59 3.20 3.15
CA LEU A 67 -18.30 1.83 2.72
C LEU A 67 -18.09 1.75 1.20
N LEU A 68 -18.88 2.49 0.43
CA LEU A 68 -18.73 2.57 -1.03
C LEU A 68 -17.37 3.18 -1.40
N VAL A 69 -16.94 4.26 -0.72
CA VAL A 69 -15.60 4.82 -0.92
C VAL A 69 -14.51 3.83 -0.55
N LEU A 70 -14.63 3.14 0.59
CA LEU A 70 -13.64 2.13 0.98
C LEU A 70 -13.57 0.97 -0.03
N LEU A 71 -14.71 0.57 -0.59
CA LEU A 71 -14.78 -0.43 -1.66
C LEU A 71 -14.10 0.07 -2.95
N ALA A 72 -14.36 1.32 -3.36
CA ALA A 72 -13.70 1.93 -4.51
C ALA A 72 -12.17 2.01 -4.32
N MET A 73 -11.73 2.38 -3.12
CA MET A 73 -10.30 2.34 -2.75
C MET A 73 -9.76 0.92 -2.82
N PHE A 74 -10.49 -0.09 -2.33
CA PHE A 74 -10.08 -1.49 -2.39
C PHE A 74 -9.89 -1.97 -3.83
N ILE A 75 -10.83 -1.66 -4.73
CA ILE A 75 -10.73 -1.99 -6.15
C ILE A 75 -9.50 -1.33 -6.78
N ALA A 76 -9.30 -0.03 -6.50
CA ALA A 76 -8.14 0.70 -7.00
C ALA A 76 -6.81 0.12 -6.47
N ALA A 77 -6.78 -0.30 -5.20
CA ALA A 77 -5.64 -0.93 -4.56
C ALA A 77 -5.35 -2.32 -5.17
N ALA A 78 -6.36 -3.16 -5.35
CA ALA A 78 -6.22 -4.47 -6.00
C ALA A 78 -5.69 -4.33 -7.44
N PHE A 79 -6.25 -3.41 -8.23
CA PHE A 79 -5.77 -3.13 -9.58
C PHE A 79 -4.32 -2.63 -9.60
N THR A 80 -3.98 -1.74 -8.65
CA THR A 80 -2.62 -1.21 -8.53
C THR A 80 -1.63 -2.29 -8.12
N SER A 81 -1.98 -3.17 -7.17
CA SER A 81 -1.17 -4.33 -6.78
C SER A 81 -0.94 -5.29 -7.94
N ALA A 82 -2.01 -5.64 -8.68
CA ALA A 82 -1.92 -6.48 -9.86
C ALA A 82 -0.95 -5.89 -10.90
N ARG A 83 -1.12 -4.60 -11.22
CA ARG A 83 -0.25 -3.90 -12.19
C ARG A 83 1.21 -3.83 -11.72
N ARG A 84 1.45 -3.50 -10.44
CA ARG A 84 2.80 -3.39 -9.86
C ARG A 84 3.51 -4.74 -9.74
N SER A 85 2.78 -5.84 -9.62
CA SER A 85 3.37 -7.18 -9.53
C SER A 85 3.91 -7.71 -10.86
N GLU A 86 3.58 -7.09 -12.00
CA GLU A 86 3.95 -7.55 -13.35
C GLU A 86 3.48 -9.00 -13.68
N SER A 87 2.42 -9.47 -13.02
CA SER A 87 1.90 -10.85 -13.15
C SER A 87 0.82 -11.02 -14.23
N GLY A 88 0.62 -10.02 -15.10
CA GLY A 88 -0.38 -10.04 -16.16
C GLY A 88 -1.81 -10.25 -15.61
N ARG A 89 -2.60 -11.09 -16.29
CA ARG A 89 -4.00 -11.38 -15.88
C ARG A 89 -4.10 -12.12 -14.54
N SER A 90 -3.05 -12.84 -14.14
CA SER A 90 -3.04 -13.57 -12.87
C SER A 90 -2.96 -12.66 -11.64
N GLY A 91 -2.59 -11.39 -11.84
CA GLY A 91 -2.52 -10.40 -10.77
C GLY A 91 -3.84 -10.10 -10.07
N SER A 92 -4.99 -10.46 -10.68
CA SER A 92 -6.30 -10.33 -10.02
C SER A 92 -6.40 -11.17 -8.74
N TRP A 93 -5.65 -12.27 -8.65
CA TRP A 93 -5.59 -13.10 -7.45
C TRP A 93 -5.01 -12.36 -6.23
N LEU A 94 -4.26 -11.27 -6.43
CA LEU A 94 -3.74 -10.43 -5.34
C LEU A 94 -4.84 -9.67 -4.59
N ALA A 95 -6.06 -9.61 -5.12
CA ALA A 95 -7.21 -9.09 -4.38
C ALA A 95 -7.51 -9.92 -3.12
N ILE A 96 -7.27 -11.24 -3.15
CA ILE A 96 -7.55 -12.12 -2.00
C ILE A 96 -6.58 -11.89 -0.84
N PRO A 97 -5.23 -11.89 -1.03
CA PRO A 97 -4.30 -11.50 0.02
C PRO A 97 -4.58 -10.10 0.59
N LEU A 98 -4.93 -9.14 -0.28
CA LEU A 98 -5.28 -7.78 0.14
C LEU A 98 -6.54 -7.77 1.01
N ALA A 99 -7.59 -8.50 0.60
CA ALA A 99 -8.82 -8.66 1.37
C ALA A 99 -8.58 -9.40 2.69
N ALA A 100 -7.68 -10.39 2.73
CA ALA A 100 -7.35 -11.11 3.95
C ALA A 100 -6.70 -10.19 4.99
N GLY A 101 -5.76 -9.32 4.58
CA GLY A 101 -5.14 -8.36 5.48
C GLY A 101 -6.14 -7.33 6.02
N VAL A 102 -6.80 -6.61 5.11
CA VAL A 102 -7.72 -5.53 5.47
C VAL A 102 -8.99 -6.04 6.15
N GLY A 103 -9.50 -7.19 5.69
CA GLY A 103 -10.71 -7.84 6.19
C GLY A 103 -10.56 -8.47 7.57
N VAL A 104 -9.35 -8.60 8.10
CA VAL A 104 -9.14 -8.94 9.52
C VAL A 104 -9.07 -7.66 10.36
N VAL A 105 -8.26 -6.69 9.94
CA VAL A 105 -7.95 -5.52 10.77
C VAL A 105 -9.12 -4.56 10.89
N VAL A 106 -9.79 -4.23 9.78
CA VAL A 106 -10.90 -3.25 9.80
C VAL A 106 -12.07 -3.76 10.67
N PRO A 107 -12.55 -5.01 10.53
CA PRO A 107 -13.58 -5.53 11.44
C PRO A 107 -13.13 -5.60 12.89
N LEU A 108 -11.88 -5.96 13.18
CA LEU A 108 -11.36 -5.97 14.55
C LEU A 108 -11.42 -4.57 15.19
N CYS A 109 -11.04 -3.53 14.45
CA CYS A 109 -11.15 -2.14 14.91
C CYS A 109 -12.59 -1.70 15.17
N LEU A 110 -13.55 -2.17 14.35
CA LEU A 110 -14.97 -1.87 14.51
C LEU A 110 -15.60 -2.62 15.69
N MET A 111 -15.30 -3.91 15.84
CA MET A 111 -15.86 -4.77 16.90
C MET A 111 -15.38 -4.35 18.29
N THR A 112 -14.14 -3.87 18.40
CA THR A 112 -13.59 -3.40 19.68
C THR A 112 -14.12 -2.02 20.09
N GLY A 113 -14.85 -1.32 19.21
CA GLY A 113 -15.38 0.01 19.47
C GLY A 113 -14.33 1.12 19.58
N VAL A 114 -13.05 0.80 19.36
CA VAL A 114 -11.94 1.76 19.43
C VAL A 114 -12.03 2.78 18.30
N VAL A 115 -12.48 2.34 17.12
CA VAL A 115 -12.78 3.20 15.98
C VAL A 115 -14.28 3.38 15.90
N PRO A 116 -14.82 4.62 16.01
CA PRO A 116 -16.26 4.83 15.92
C PRO A 116 -16.74 4.41 14.53
N ALA A 117 -17.92 3.79 14.46
CA ALA A 117 -18.54 3.33 13.23
C ALA A 117 -19.13 4.49 12.40
N GLN A 118 -18.30 5.51 12.15
CA GLN A 118 -18.62 6.73 11.42
C GLN A 118 -17.69 6.86 10.23
N GLY A 119 -18.23 7.37 9.12
CA GLY A 119 -17.49 7.53 7.87
C GLY A 119 -16.15 8.24 8.02
N ILE A 120 -16.17 9.34 8.80
CA ILE A 120 -15.01 10.20 9.06
C ILE A 120 -13.84 9.48 9.76
N ALA A 121 -14.10 8.36 10.43
CA ALA A 121 -13.07 7.54 11.07
C ALA A 121 -12.71 6.30 10.24
N ILE A 122 -13.72 5.62 9.67
CA ILE A 122 -13.52 4.37 8.91
C ILE A 122 -12.73 4.61 7.63
N VAL A 123 -13.06 5.66 6.86
CA VAL A 123 -12.43 5.89 5.55
C VAL A 123 -10.94 6.21 5.70
N PRO A 124 -10.50 7.13 6.59
CA PRO A 124 -9.08 7.38 6.79
C PRO A 124 -8.32 6.17 7.34
N VAL A 125 -8.84 5.51 8.39
CA VAL A 125 -8.17 4.36 9.01
C VAL A 125 -8.07 3.20 8.03
N GLY A 126 -9.20 2.83 7.40
CA GLY A 126 -9.25 1.78 6.38
C GLY A 126 -8.38 2.12 5.18
N GLY A 127 -8.38 3.37 4.73
CA GLY A 127 -7.55 3.84 3.63
C GLY A 127 -6.05 3.73 3.88
N ILE A 128 -5.60 4.10 5.09
CA ILE A 128 -4.19 3.97 5.51
C ILE A 128 -3.79 2.50 5.56
N ILE A 129 -4.59 1.64 6.21
CA ILE A 129 -4.33 0.20 6.31
C ILE A 129 -4.29 -0.44 4.92
N LEU A 130 -5.27 -0.13 4.07
CA LEU A 130 -5.35 -0.63 2.70
C LEU A 130 -4.14 -0.19 1.87
N GLY A 131 -3.74 1.07 1.97
CA GLY A 131 -2.57 1.60 1.26
C GLY A 131 -1.27 0.90 1.66
N GLY A 132 -1.04 0.73 2.97
CA GLY A 132 0.11 -0.02 3.49
C GLY A 132 0.11 -1.48 3.06
N THR A 133 -1.06 -2.12 3.09
CA THR A 133 -1.23 -3.53 2.66
C THR A 133 -0.97 -3.69 1.17
N MET A 134 -1.51 -2.79 0.34
CA MET A 134 -1.28 -2.75 -1.11
C MET A 134 0.22 -2.69 -1.45
N ILE A 135 0.96 -1.81 -0.78
CA ILE A 135 2.42 -1.69 -0.98
C ILE A 135 3.11 -3.02 -0.69
N ALA A 136 2.86 -3.61 0.49
CA ALA A 136 3.48 -4.87 0.88
C ALA A 136 3.10 -6.05 -0.04
N THR A 137 1.82 -6.20 -0.39
CA THR A 137 1.33 -7.23 -1.33
C THR A 137 1.99 -7.09 -2.70
N SER A 138 2.03 -5.88 -3.26
CA SER A 138 2.61 -5.64 -4.58
C SER A 138 4.11 -5.94 -4.62
N LEU A 139 4.83 -5.57 -3.55
CA LEU A 139 6.26 -5.79 -3.43
C LEU A 139 6.59 -7.27 -3.19
N ALA A 140 5.84 -7.96 -2.32
CA ALA A 140 6.01 -9.39 -2.08
C ALA A 140 5.75 -10.21 -3.34
N ALA A 141 4.69 -9.90 -4.09
CA ALA A 141 4.38 -10.57 -5.35
C ALA A 141 5.50 -10.36 -6.37
N ARG A 142 5.91 -9.10 -6.60
CA ARG A 142 6.96 -8.78 -7.57
C ARG A 142 8.28 -9.46 -7.23
N ARG A 143 8.74 -9.35 -5.98
CA ARG A 143 9.99 -9.96 -5.51
C ARG A 143 9.96 -11.49 -5.59
N SER A 144 8.85 -12.11 -5.24
CA SER A 144 8.70 -13.57 -5.36
C SER A 144 8.76 -14.03 -6.83
N LEU A 145 8.09 -13.30 -7.73
CA LEU A 145 8.12 -13.60 -9.17
C LEU A 145 9.50 -13.35 -9.79
N ASP A 146 10.19 -12.30 -9.36
CA ASP A 146 11.58 -12.04 -9.74
C ASP A 146 12.50 -13.17 -9.29
N ALA A 147 12.42 -13.57 -8.02
CA ALA A 147 13.20 -14.68 -7.47
C ALA A 147 12.97 -15.99 -8.23
N LEU A 148 11.70 -16.35 -8.52
CA LEU A 148 11.40 -17.53 -9.33
C LEU A 148 11.92 -17.43 -10.76
N SER A 149 12.03 -16.23 -11.33
CA SER A 149 12.57 -16.05 -12.68
C SER A 149 14.10 -16.13 -12.73
N GLN A 150 14.78 -15.63 -11.69
CA GLN A 150 16.24 -15.57 -11.62
C GLN A 150 16.86 -16.85 -11.07
N ARG A 151 16.20 -17.50 -10.10
CA ARG A 151 16.71 -18.67 -9.36
C ARG A 151 15.98 -19.95 -9.76
N ARG A 152 15.64 -20.11 -11.05
CA ARG A 152 14.93 -21.29 -11.56
C ARG A 152 15.66 -22.60 -11.26
N GLY A 153 16.99 -22.60 -11.42
CA GLY A 153 17.82 -23.78 -11.15
C GLY A 153 17.74 -24.27 -9.70
N GLU A 154 17.50 -23.37 -8.74
CA GLU A 154 17.33 -23.77 -7.33
C GLU A 154 15.98 -24.46 -7.10
N VAL A 155 14.93 -24.01 -7.79
CA VAL A 155 13.62 -24.68 -7.78
C VAL A 155 13.73 -26.08 -8.40
N GLU A 156 14.43 -26.22 -9.52
CA GLU A 156 14.67 -27.50 -10.20
C GLU A 156 15.52 -28.46 -9.35
N ALA A 157 16.52 -27.95 -8.63
CA ALA A 157 17.30 -28.73 -7.69
C ALA A 157 16.43 -29.26 -6.53
N ALA A 158 15.60 -28.41 -5.94
CA ALA A 158 14.66 -28.82 -4.89
C ALA A 158 13.66 -29.88 -5.38
N LEU A 159 13.13 -29.73 -6.61
CA LEU A 159 12.29 -30.75 -7.24
C LEU A 159 13.02 -32.08 -7.44
N SER A 160 14.29 -32.03 -7.84
CA SER A 160 15.12 -33.23 -8.03
C SER A 160 15.40 -33.96 -6.71
N LEU A 161 15.36 -33.26 -5.58
CA LEU A 161 15.42 -33.82 -4.23
C LEU A 161 14.08 -34.39 -3.74
N GLY A 162 13.02 -34.32 -4.56
CA GLY A 162 11.69 -34.87 -4.25
C GLY A 162 10.74 -33.92 -3.52
N LEU A 163 11.06 -32.62 -3.41
CA LEU A 163 10.14 -31.64 -2.85
C LEU A 163 8.94 -31.42 -3.80
N SER A 164 7.80 -31.04 -3.22
CA SER A 164 6.63 -30.64 -4.01
C SER A 164 6.88 -29.32 -4.76
N GLU A 165 6.19 -29.06 -5.88
CA GLU A 165 6.35 -27.79 -6.63
C GLU A 165 6.15 -26.57 -5.72
N ARG A 166 5.15 -26.63 -4.84
CA ARG A 166 4.88 -25.58 -3.86
C ARG A 166 6.07 -25.36 -2.94
N ASP A 167 6.60 -26.43 -2.34
CA ASP A 167 7.66 -26.33 -1.33
C ASP A 167 9.00 -25.92 -1.97
N SER A 168 9.32 -26.44 -3.15
CA SER A 168 10.48 -26.01 -3.94
C SER A 168 10.44 -24.52 -4.26
N ARG A 169 9.25 -23.99 -4.62
CA ARG A 169 9.08 -22.55 -4.87
C ARG A 169 9.17 -21.74 -3.58
N LEU A 170 8.60 -22.23 -2.47
CA LEU A 170 8.64 -21.56 -1.17
C LEU A 170 10.07 -21.37 -0.66
N GLU A 171 10.93 -22.36 -0.84
CA GLU A 171 12.33 -22.30 -0.41
C GLU A 171 13.07 -21.12 -1.06
N VAL A 172 12.76 -20.85 -2.33
CA VAL A 172 13.38 -19.75 -3.08
C VAL A 172 12.78 -18.39 -2.75
N ILE A 173 11.45 -18.29 -2.60
CA ILE A 173 10.77 -16.98 -2.51
C ILE A 173 10.60 -16.46 -1.08
N ARG A 174 10.52 -17.33 -0.07
CA ARG A 174 10.18 -16.91 1.31
C ARG A 174 11.14 -15.85 1.87
N PRO A 175 12.48 -15.96 1.74
CA PRO A 175 13.40 -14.96 2.24
C PRO A 175 13.22 -13.60 1.55
N THR A 176 13.16 -13.58 0.22
CA THR A 176 13.06 -12.33 -0.57
C THR A 176 11.70 -11.65 -0.43
N ALA A 177 10.63 -12.42 -0.20
CA ALA A 177 9.31 -11.87 0.02
C ALA A 177 9.17 -11.20 1.40
N ALA A 178 9.90 -11.67 2.43
CA ALA A 178 9.89 -11.07 3.76
C ALA A 178 10.36 -9.61 3.74
N ASP A 179 11.27 -9.27 2.83
CA ASP A 179 11.75 -7.89 2.65
C ASP A 179 10.62 -6.91 2.29
N ALA A 180 9.47 -7.40 1.81
CA ALA A 180 8.31 -6.55 1.51
C ALA A 180 7.70 -5.91 2.77
N LEU A 181 7.99 -6.45 3.95
CA LEU A 181 7.55 -5.92 5.24
C LEU A 181 8.50 -4.84 5.80
N LEU A 182 9.72 -4.71 5.26
CA LEU A 182 10.71 -3.76 5.77
C LEU A 182 10.18 -2.32 5.84
N PRO A 183 9.50 -1.77 4.81
CA PRO A 183 9.01 -0.39 4.89
C PRO A 183 8.02 -0.16 6.05
N GLY A 184 7.15 -1.15 6.33
CA GLY A 184 6.20 -1.07 7.44
C GLY A 184 6.87 -1.22 8.81
N LEU A 185 7.84 -2.13 8.91
CA LEU A 185 8.65 -2.30 10.12
C LEU A 185 9.48 -1.05 10.43
N ASP A 186 10.12 -0.47 9.43
CA ASP A 186 10.96 0.71 9.61
C ASP A 186 10.15 1.96 9.92
N GLN A 187 8.97 2.12 9.29
CA GLN A 187 8.00 3.14 9.69
C GLN A 187 7.61 3.00 11.17
N THR A 188 7.36 1.77 11.62
CA THR A 188 6.95 1.52 13.01
C THR A 188 8.10 1.76 14.00
N ARG A 189 9.33 1.38 13.66
CA ARG A 189 10.52 1.57 14.52
C ARG A 189 10.94 3.03 14.66
N THR A 190 10.72 3.83 13.61
CA THR A 190 11.22 5.21 13.55
C THR A 190 10.15 6.27 13.82
N VAL A 191 8.90 5.84 14.11
CA VAL A 191 7.80 6.75 14.43
C VAL A 191 8.14 7.59 15.65
N GLY A 192 7.92 8.90 15.56
CA GLY A 192 8.18 9.87 16.62
C GLY A 192 9.66 10.23 16.80
N LEU A 193 10.60 9.48 16.22
CA LEU A 193 12.03 9.80 16.23
C LEU A 193 12.47 10.53 14.95
N VAL A 194 12.13 9.98 13.79
CA VAL A 194 12.54 10.52 12.48
C VAL A 194 11.33 10.94 11.66
N THR A 195 10.18 10.31 11.88
CA THR A 195 8.96 10.59 11.12
C THR A 195 7.80 10.90 12.07
N LEU A 196 7.07 11.98 11.77
CA LEU A 196 5.77 12.27 12.38
C LEU A 196 4.68 11.95 11.36
N PRO A 197 3.91 10.87 11.56
CA PRO A 197 2.86 10.49 10.64
C PRO A 197 1.80 11.58 10.51
N GLY A 198 1.30 11.80 9.29
CA GLY A 198 0.26 12.80 9.04
C GLY A 198 -1.02 12.55 9.83
N ALA A 199 -1.38 11.28 10.08
CA ALA A 199 -2.53 10.91 10.88
C ALA A 199 -2.37 11.32 12.36
N PHE A 200 -1.18 11.13 12.94
CA PHE A 200 -0.85 11.63 14.28
C PHE A 200 -1.03 13.15 14.37
N VAL A 201 -0.45 13.89 13.44
CA VAL A 201 -0.57 15.36 13.40
C VAL A 201 -2.03 15.78 13.20
N GLY A 202 -2.76 15.11 12.32
CA GLY A 202 -4.17 15.38 12.08
C GLY A 202 -5.04 15.19 13.33
N VAL A 203 -4.87 14.08 14.05
CA VAL A 203 -5.59 13.84 15.31
C VAL A 203 -5.15 14.83 16.38
N LEU A 204 -3.86 15.13 16.49
CA LEU A 204 -3.32 16.10 17.45
C LEU A 204 -3.94 17.49 17.25
N LEU A 205 -4.03 17.96 16.00
CA LEU A 205 -4.63 19.25 15.67
C LEU A 205 -6.15 19.26 15.86
N ALA A 206 -6.82 18.13 15.61
CA ALA A 206 -8.26 18.01 15.76
C ALA A 206 -8.73 17.86 17.22
N SER A 207 -7.98 17.12 18.05
CA SER A 207 -8.37 16.83 19.44
C SER A 207 -7.63 17.68 20.48
N GLY A 208 -6.49 18.28 20.12
CA GLY A 208 -5.61 18.98 21.06
C GLY A 208 -4.84 18.05 22.02
N SER A 209 -4.98 16.72 21.90
CA SER A 209 -4.38 15.74 22.81
C SER A 209 -3.32 14.88 22.14
N ALA A 210 -2.06 15.07 22.54
CA ALA A 210 -0.93 14.24 22.08
C ALA A 210 -1.05 12.78 22.50
N ILE A 211 -1.61 12.51 23.69
CA ILE A 211 -1.82 11.15 24.18
C ILE A 211 -2.85 10.43 23.28
N GLN A 212 -3.94 11.11 22.94
CA GLN A 212 -4.97 10.53 22.06
C GLN A 212 -4.43 10.31 20.64
N ALA A 213 -3.70 11.28 20.10
CA ALA A 213 -3.05 11.14 18.79
C ALA A 213 -2.05 9.97 18.77
N GLY A 214 -1.27 9.81 19.83
CA GLY A 214 -0.34 8.69 20.01
C GLY A 214 -1.05 7.35 20.05
N ALA A 215 -2.14 7.24 20.81
CA ALA A 215 -2.93 6.01 20.90
C ALA A 215 -3.52 5.57 19.54
N VAL A 216 -4.12 6.52 18.81
CA VAL A 216 -4.65 6.25 17.46
C VAL A 216 -3.53 5.87 16.50
N GLN A 217 -2.38 6.54 16.57
CA GLN A 217 -1.25 6.22 15.69
C GLN A 217 -0.68 4.82 15.96
N ILE A 218 -0.56 4.41 17.23
CA ILE A 218 -0.12 3.05 17.60
C ILE A 218 -1.11 2.01 17.07
N LEU A 219 -2.41 2.24 17.25
CA LEU A 219 -3.46 1.37 16.71
C LEU A 219 -3.30 1.20 15.19
N VAL A 220 -3.12 2.30 14.47
CA VAL A 220 -2.96 2.28 13.00
C VAL A 220 -1.69 1.55 12.58
N LEU A 221 -0.54 1.80 13.23
CA LEU A 221 0.72 1.13 12.89
C LEU A 221 0.66 -0.37 13.11
N LEU A 222 0.15 -0.80 14.26
CA LEU A 222 -0.02 -2.23 14.56
C LEU A 222 -1.05 -2.88 13.62
N GLY A 223 -2.12 -2.15 13.27
CA GLY A 223 -3.09 -2.58 12.26
C GLY A 223 -2.45 -2.77 10.88
N ILE A 224 -1.63 -1.82 10.42
CA ILE A 224 -0.89 -1.96 9.16
C ILE A 224 0.03 -3.18 9.21
N LEU A 225 0.80 -3.36 10.29
CA LEU A 225 1.73 -4.50 10.42
C LEU A 225 1.00 -5.85 10.37
N LEU A 226 -0.14 -5.98 11.04
CA LEU A 226 -0.97 -7.18 10.99
C LEU A 226 -1.50 -7.41 9.57
N ALA A 227 -2.09 -6.39 8.94
CA ALA A 227 -2.65 -6.50 7.59
C ALA A 227 -1.57 -6.86 6.56
N GLN A 228 -0.40 -6.23 6.63
CA GLN A 228 0.75 -6.51 5.78
C GLN A 228 1.27 -7.94 5.99
N SER A 229 1.43 -8.39 7.24
CA SER A 229 1.95 -9.73 7.55
C SER A 229 1.02 -10.82 7.01
N LEU A 230 -0.29 -10.65 7.17
CA LEU A 230 -1.30 -11.54 6.58
C LEU A 230 -1.21 -11.51 5.06
N ALA A 231 -1.28 -10.33 4.46
CA ALA A 231 -1.32 -10.19 3.01
C ALA A 231 -0.04 -10.71 2.34
N VAL A 232 1.15 -10.48 2.92
CA VAL A 232 2.42 -11.02 2.41
C VAL A 232 2.43 -12.54 2.51
N SER A 233 1.99 -13.11 3.64
CA SER A 233 1.92 -14.57 3.82
C SER A 233 1.02 -15.25 2.78
N PHE A 234 -0.19 -14.71 2.56
CA PHE A 234 -1.09 -15.20 1.51
C PHE A 234 -0.53 -14.99 0.10
N THR A 235 0.14 -13.87 -0.14
CA THR A 235 0.77 -13.58 -1.44
C THR A 235 1.85 -14.59 -1.78
N VAL A 236 2.74 -14.88 -0.82
CA VAL A 236 3.80 -15.88 -0.96
C VAL A 236 3.21 -17.25 -1.27
N GLU A 237 2.17 -17.64 -0.54
CA GLU A 237 1.47 -18.91 -0.78
C GLU A 237 0.85 -18.98 -2.18
N PHE A 238 0.23 -17.89 -2.64
CA PHE A 238 -0.42 -17.82 -3.95
C PHE A 238 0.59 -17.85 -5.09
N VAL A 239 1.76 -17.24 -4.91
CA VAL A 239 2.87 -17.32 -5.86
C VAL A 239 3.46 -18.73 -5.84
N ALA A 240 3.63 -19.37 -4.68
CA ALA A 240 4.15 -20.73 -4.58
C ALA A 240 3.23 -21.77 -5.23
N ARG A 241 1.91 -21.64 -5.07
CA ARG A 241 0.92 -22.51 -5.74
C ARG A 241 0.69 -22.19 -7.22
N GLY A 242 1.35 -21.16 -7.75
CA GLY A 242 1.24 -20.78 -9.16
C GLY A 242 -0.05 -20.06 -9.56
N TYR A 243 -0.89 -19.64 -8.61
CA TYR A 243 -2.06 -18.80 -8.89
C TYR A 243 -1.66 -17.42 -9.42
N VAL A 244 -0.59 -16.84 -8.85
CA VAL A 244 0.03 -15.61 -9.33
C VAL A 244 1.31 -15.98 -10.05
N ARG A 245 1.38 -15.70 -11.36
CA ARG A 245 2.51 -16.05 -12.23
C ARG A 245 2.72 -14.98 -13.30
N ARG A 246 3.97 -14.80 -13.76
CA ARG A 246 4.21 -13.97 -14.93
C ARG A 246 3.63 -14.66 -16.17
N SER A 247 2.96 -13.90 -17.03
CA SER A 247 2.60 -14.41 -18.36
C SER A 247 3.89 -14.75 -19.11
N PRO A 248 3.95 -15.91 -19.82
CA PRO A 248 5.08 -16.18 -20.69
C PRO A 248 5.20 -15.01 -21.68
N ARG A 249 6.38 -14.39 -21.74
CA ARG A 249 6.67 -13.45 -22.83
C ARG A 249 6.66 -14.30 -24.10
N VAL A 250 5.73 -14.00 -24.99
CA VAL A 250 5.82 -14.46 -26.38
C VAL A 250 6.97 -13.62 -26.94
N GLU A 251 8.16 -14.21 -26.96
CA GLU A 251 9.28 -13.69 -27.75
C GLU A 251 9.02 -13.92 -29.24
#